data_AF-A0A950X921-F1
#
_entry.id   AF-A0A950X921-F1
#
_cell.length_a   1.000
_cell.length_b   1.000
_cell.length_c   1.000
_cell.angle_alpha   90.00
_cell.angle_beta   90.00
_cell.angle_gamma   90.00
#
_symmetry.space_group_name_H-M   'P 1'
#
loop_
_entity.id
_entity.type
_entity.pdbx_description
1 polymer ?
#
loop_
_entity_poly.entity_id
_entity_poly.type
_entity_poly.pdbx_seq_one_letter_code
_entity_poly.pdbx_strand_id
1 'polypeptide(L)'
;MPWKEHGVMEERFRLVEEWKSGDWSMAELCRFYGVTRVTGYKWVERYESGGMEALRDLSRAPKRHPNEVGEEMEDLVIAEREKHPSWGAPKIRARLSREHP
;
A
#
# COMPACT_ATOMS: atom_id res chain seq x y z
N MET A 1 1.59 33.72 17.19
CA MET A 1 2.58 32.68 16.84
C MET A 1 1.99 31.88 15.68
N PRO A 2 2.46 32.05 14.43
CA PRO A 2 1.91 31.27 13.33
C PRO A 2 2.62 29.91 13.35
N TRP A 3 2.02 28.96 14.07
CA TRP A 3 2.49 27.58 14.09
C TRP A 3 2.34 27.00 12.69
N LYS A 4 3.40 26.36 12.19
CA LYS A 4 3.30 25.56 10.97
C LYS A 4 2.96 24.13 11.37
N GLU A 5 1.69 23.79 11.27
CA GLU A 5 1.26 22.39 11.26
C GLU A 5 1.62 21.82 9.91
N HIS A 6 2.41 20.75 9.88
CA HIS A 6 2.79 20.09 8.64
C HIS A 6 2.24 18.68 8.64
N GLY A 7 1.69 18.28 7.50
CA GLY A 7 1.28 16.90 7.29
C GLY A 7 2.49 15.98 7.13
N VAL A 8 2.33 14.70 7.44
CA VAL A 8 3.36 13.66 7.21
C VAL A 8 3.88 13.68 5.77
N MET A 9 3.00 13.97 4.80
CA MET A 9 3.37 14.12 3.39
C MET A 9 4.29 15.30 3.13
N GLU A 10 4.03 16.46 3.75
CA GLU A 10 4.87 17.66 3.60
C GLU A 10 6.24 17.49 4.26
N GLU A 11 6.31 16.77 5.38
CA GLU A 11 7.60 16.44 6.00
C GLU A 11 8.42 15.49 5.12
N ARG A 12 7.79 14.44 4.56
CA ARG A 12 8.45 13.53 3.61
C ARG A 12 8.95 14.27 2.38
N PHE A 13 8.14 15.19 1.86
CA PHE A 13 8.51 15.97 0.68
C PHE A 13 9.70 16.90 0.95
N ARG A 14 9.68 17.65 2.05
CA ARG A 14 10.81 18.52 2.41
C ARG A 14 12.10 17.78 2.68
N LEU A 15 12.02 16.60 3.33
CA LEU A 15 13.19 15.74 3.47
C LEU A 15 13.81 15.46 2.09
N VAL A 16 12.99 15.16 1.08
CA VAL A 16 13.51 14.90 -0.27
C VAL A 16 14.04 16.17 -0.94
N GLU A 17 13.39 17.32 -0.78
CA GLU A 17 13.89 18.59 -1.33
C GLU A 17 15.24 18.99 -0.73
N GLU A 18 15.39 18.89 0.59
CA GLU A 18 16.65 19.19 1.29
C GLU A 18 17.74 18.17 0.96
N TRP A 19 17.39 16.90 0.72
CA TRP A 19 18.34 15.94 0.18
C TRP A 19 18.82 16.33 -1.23
N LYS A 20 17.90 16.79 -2.09
CA LYS A 20 18.20 17.20 -3.46
C LYS A 20 18.99 18.51 -3.56
N SER A 21 18.94 19.37 -2.53
CA SER A 21 19.78 20.58 -2.52
C SER A 21 21.27 20.25 -2.45
N GLY A 22 21.62 19.08 -1.87
CA GLY A 22 23.00 18.63 -1.72
C GLY A 22 23.74 19.28 -0.54
N ASP A 23 23.06 20.12 0.24
CA ASP A 23 23.66 20.85 1.37
C ASP A 23 23.81 19.97 2.62
N TRP A 24 23.12 18.83 2.65
CA TRP A 24 23.05 17.93 3.81
C TRP A 24 23.57 16.54 3.45
N SER A 25 24.33 15.92 4.35
CA SER A 25 24.50 14.48 4.30
C SER A 25 23.22 13.76 4.76
N MET A 26 22.98 12.54 4.27
CA MET A 26 21.80 11.75 4.65
C MET A 26 21.75 11.52 6.16
N ALA A 27 22.91 11.43 6.81
CA ALA A 27 23.01 11.24 8.26
C ALA A 27 22.54 12.49 9.04
N GLU A 28 22.91 13.69 8.59
CA GLU A 28 22.48 14.95 9.22
C GLU A 28 20.99 15.18 9.02
N LEU A 29 20.52 14.98 7.78
CA LEU A 29 19.12 15.12 7.42
C LEU A 29 18.23 14.18 8.23
N CYS A 30 18.58 12.89 8.30
CA CYS A 30 17.82 11.92 9.08
C CYS A 30 17.78 12.24 10.58
N ARG A 31 18.86 12.80 11.15
CA ARG A 31 18.87 13.28 12.54
C ARG A 31 17.92 14.47 12.73
N PHE A 32 17.88 15.39 11.77
CA PHE A 32 16.99 16.56 11.81
C PHE A 32 15.50 16.17 11.76
N TYR A 33 15.14 15.25 10.86
CA TYR A 33 13.76 14.75 10.70
C TYR A 33 13.38 13.63 11.69
N GLY A 34 14.29 13.16 12.54
CA GLY A 34 14.01 12.09 13.50
C GLY A 34 13.71 10.73 12.86
N VAL A 35 14.23 10.46 11.66
CA VAL A 35 14.04 9.20 10.94
C VAL A 35 15.33 8.41 10.84
N THR A 36 15.23 7.12 10.53
CA THR A 36 16.42 6.30 10.25
C THR A 36 16.94 6.58 8.84
N ARG A 37 18.25 6.36 8.60
CA ARG A 37 18.86 6.46 7.25
C ARG A 37 18.15 5.59 6.20
N VAL A 38 17.71 4.39 6.59
CA VAL A 38 16.94 3.48 5.71
C VAL A 38 15.62 4.12 5.28
N THR A 39 14.93 4.78 6.22
CA THR A 39 13.70 5.53 5.93
C THR A 39 13.97 6.73 5.03
N GLY A 40 15.06 7.47 5.27
CA GLY A 40 15.47 8.60 4.43
C GLY A 40 15.69 8.19 2.98
N TYR A 41 16.57 7.20 2.73
CA TYR A 41 16.81 6.69 1.38
C TYR A 41 15.55 6.15 0.70
N LYS A 42 14.69 5.44 1.45
CA LYS A 42 13.41 4.96 0.93
C LYS A 42 12.52 6.09 0.40
N TRP A 43 12.46 7.22 1.09
CA TRP A 43 11.63 8.35 0.64
C TRP A 43 12.20 9.04 -0.60
N VAL A 44 13.52 9.17 -0.68
CA VAL A 44 14.21 9.67 -1.88
C VAL A 44 13.92 8.78 -3.08
N GLU A 45 14.15 7.47 -2.95
CA GLU A 45 13.91 6.49 -4.03
C GLU A 45 12.44 6.50 -4.48
N ARG A 46 11.49 6.57 -3.54
CA ARG A 46 10.06 6.68 -3.87
C ARG A 46 9.77 7.93 -4.67
N TYR A 47 10.27 9.09 -4.22
CA TYR A 47 10.07 10.34 -4.93
C TYR A 47 10.68 10.32 -6.34
N GLU A 48 11.86 9.71 -6.51
CA GLU A 48 12.48 9.54 -7.82
C GLU A 48 11.66 8.62 -8.74
N SER A 49 10.99 7.60 -8.18
CA SER A 49 10.18 6.66 -8.95
C SER A 49 8.80 7.19 -9.38
N GLY A 50 8.19 8.10 -8.61
CA GLY A 50 6.79 8.50 -8.84
C GLY A 50 6.38 9.84 -8.26
N GLY A 51 7.35 10.71 -7.97
CA GLY A 51 7.12 12.08 -7.49
C GLY A 51 6.37 12.15 -6.17
N MET A 52 5.57 13.21 -6.02
CA MET A 52 4.86 13.50 -4.77
C MET A 52 3.83 12.42 -4.41
N GLU A 53 3.18 11.80 -5.39
CA GLU A 53 2.20 10.74 -5.16
C GLU A 53 2.83 9.49 -4.53
N ALA A 54 4.07 9.16 -4.90
CA ALA A 54 4.80 8.02 -4.35
C ALA A 54 5.19 8.18 -2.86
N LEU A 55 5.07 9.38 -2.30
CA LEU A 55 5.30 9.63 -0.87
C LEU A 55 4.11 9.23 0.00
N ARG A 56 2.94 8.94 -0.58
CA ARG A 56 1.75 8.49 0.16
C ARG A 56 1.99 7.14 0.84
N ASP A 57 1.21 6.89 1.87
CA ASP A 57 1.20 5.58 2.50
C ASP A 57 0.65 4.55 1.52
N LEU A 58 1.38 3.45 1.36
CA LEU A 58 0.92 2.30 0.61
C LEU A 58 0.08 1.41 1.53
N SER A 59 -0.81 0.63 0.92
CA SER A 59 -1.55 -0.39 1.64
C SER A 59 -0.59 -1.28 2.44
N ARG A 60 -0.95 -1.51 3.71
CA ARG A 60 -0.24 -2.42 4.61
C ARG A 60 -0.82 -3.84 4.53
N ALA A 61 -1.83 -4.05 3.69
CA ALA A 61 -2.44 -5.35 3.49
C ALA A 61 -1.41 -6.32 2.86
N PRO A 62 -1.41 -7.60 3.28
CA PRO A 62 -0.66 -8.64 2.58
C PRO A 62 -1.05 -8.66 1.10
N LYS A 63 -0.06 -8.79 0.21
CA LYS A 63 -0.32 -8.93 -1.23
C LYS A 63 -0.98 -10.25 -1.59
N ARG A 64 -0.78 -11.28 -0.75
CA ARG A 64 -1.38 -12.60 -0.88
C ARG A 64 -1.68 -13.17 0.48
N HIS A 65 -2.79 -13.91 0.59
CA HIS A 65 -3.15 -14.64 1.80
C HIS A 65 -3.05 -16.15 1.52
N PRO A 66 -2.55 -16.99 2.45
CA PRO A 66 -2.41 -18.43 2.20
C PRO A 66 -3.75 -19.15 1.91
N ASN A 67 -4.87 -18.58 2.38
CA ASN A 67 -6.21 -19.10 2.11
C ASN A 67 -6.94 -18.32 0.99
N GLU A 68 -6.23 -17.50 0.22
CA GLU A 68 -6.77 -16.84 -0.96
C GLU A 68 -7.11 -17.90 -2.01
N VAL A 69 -8.31 -17.81 -2.57
CA VAL A 69 -8.76 -18.71 -3.64
C VAL A 69 -8.18 -18.23 -4.96
N GLY A 70 -7.92 -19.16 -5.89
CA GLY A 70 -7.44 -18.78 -7.22
C GLY A 70 -8.50 -18.01 -8.00
N GLU A 71 -8.07 -17.14 -8.92
CA GLU A 71 -8.92 -16.29 -9.76
C GLU A 71 -10.05 -17.07 -10.44
N GLU A 72 -9.76 -18.26 -10.98
CA GLU A 72 -10.76 -19.15 -11.58
C GLU A 72 -11.88 -19.54 -10.60
N MET A 73 -11.54 -19.84 -9.33
CA MET A 73 -12.53 -20.18 -8.31
C MET A 73 -13.32 -18.95 -7.86
N GLU A 74 -12.71 -17.76 -7.85
CA GLU A 74 -13.41 -16.51 -7.58
C GLU A 74 -14.47 -16.23 -8.65
N ASP A 75 -14.11 -16.38 -9.92
CA ASP A 75 -15.03 -16.21 -11.05
C ASP A 75 -16.20 -17.19 -10.98
N LEU A 76 -15.94 -18.46 -10.63
CA LEU A 76 -16.99 -19.46 -10.41
C LEU A 76 -17.92 -19.08 -9.26
N VAL A 77 -17.38 -18.58 -8.15
CA VAL A 77 -18.17 -18.10 -7.00
C VAL A 77 -19.04 -16.91 -7.38
N ILE A 78 -18.50 -15.95 -8.14
CA ILE A 78 -19.24 -14.77 -8.61
C ILE A 78 -20.35 -15.19 -9.56
N ALA A 79 -20.05 -16.00 -10.58
CA ALA A 79 -21.02 -16.48 -11.55
C ALA A 79 -22.17 -17.26 -10.86
N GLU A 80 -21.85 -18.08 -9.87
CA GLU A 80 -22.86 -18.84 -9.13
C GLU A 80 -23.71 -17.94 -8.22
N ARG A 81 -23.12 -16.88 -7.64
CA ARG A 81 -23.86 -15.86 -6.88
C ARG A 81 -24.80 -15.05 -7.77
N GLU A 82 -24.40 -14.73 -8.98
CA GLU A 82 -25.23 -14.01 -9.95
C GLU A 82 -26.42 -14.86 -10.41
N LYS A 83 -26.20 -16.15 -10.69
CA LYS A 83 -27.29 -17.10 -11.01
C LYS A 83 -28.27 -17.29 -9.86
N HIS A 84 -27.77 -17.23 -8.62
CA HIS A 84 -28.58 -17.47 -7.42
C HIS A 84 -28.38 -16.39 -6.34
N PRO A 85 -28.95 -15.17 -6.51
CA PRO A 85 -28.71 -14.04 -5.62
C PRO A 85 -29.14 -14.26 -4.16
N SER A 86 -30.14 -15.13 -3.93
CA SER A 86 -30.65 -15.49 -2.60
C SER A 86 -29.80 -16.53 -1.87
N TRP A 87 -28.80 -17.12 -2.53
CA TRP A 87 -27.96 -18.15 -1.93
C TRP A 87 -26.82 -17.54 -1.11
N GLY A 88 -26.68 -18.03 0.12
CA GLY A 88 -25.52 -17.73 0.96
C GLY A 88 -24.31 -18.59 0.60
N ALA A 89 -23.13 -18.17 1.10
CA ALA A 89 -21.85 -18.84 0.87
C ALA A 89 -21.86 -20.37 1.08
N PRO A 90 -22.51 -20.95 2.12
CA PRO A 90 -22.54 -22.40 2.29
C PRO A 90 -23.18 -23.15 1.12
N LYS A 91 -24.21 -22.57 0.50
CA LYS A 91 -24.96 -23.20 -0.59
C LYS A 91 -24.19 -23.12 -1.90
N ILE A 92 -23.56 -21.97 -2.17
CA ILE A 92 -22.66 -21.77 -3.30
C ILE A 92 -21.48 -22.73 -3.20
N ARG A 93 -20.83 -22.83 -2.02
CA ARG A 93 -19.74 -23.79 -1.79
C ARG A 93 -20.20 -25.23 -2.05
N ALA A 94 -21.34 -25.64 -1.47
CA ALA A 94 -21.86 -27.00 -1.66
C ALA A 94 -22.19 -27.31 -3.12
N ARG A 95 -22.60 -26.30 -3.89
CA ARG A 95 -22.85 -26.43 -5.34
C ARG A 95 -21.55 -26.58 -6.11
N LEU A 96 -20.60 -25.66 -5.92
CA LEU A 96 -19.31 -25.67 -6.61
C LEU A 96 -18.49 -26.92 -6.30
N SER A 97 -18.45 -27.37 -5.03
CA SER A 97 -17.75 -28.62 -4.66
C SER A 97 -18.35 -29.88 -5.30
N ARG A 98 -19.59 -29.83 -5.84
CA ARG A 98 -20.19 -30.95 -6.58
C ARG A 98 -19.91 -30.89 -8.07
N GLU A 99 -19.80 -29.68 -8.64
CA GLU A 99 -19.56 -29.47 -10.06
C GLU A 99 -18.06 -29.51 -10.42
N HIS A 100 -17.21 -29.15 -9.46
CA HIS A 100 -15.75 -29.09 -9.60
C HIS A 100 -15.07 -29.80 -8.40
N PRO A 101 -14.89 -31.14 -8.44
CA PRO A 101 -14.26 -31.91 -7.38
C PRO A 101 -12.74 -31.71 -7.26
#